data_AF-A0A954PQI2-F1
#
_entry.id   AF-A0A954PQI2-F1
#
_cell.length_a   1.000
_cell.length_b   1.000
_cell.length_c   1.000
_cell.angle_alpha   90.00
_cell.angle_beta   90.00
_cell.angle_gamma   90.00
#
_symmetry.space_group_name_H-M   'P 1'
#
loop_
_entity.id
_entity.type
_entity.pdbx_description
1 polymer ?
#
loop_
_entity_poly.entity_id
_entity_poly.type
_entity_poly.pdbx_seq_one_letter_code
_entity_poly.pdbx_strand_id
1 'polypeptide(L)'
;RSVLEDNTEDMRRRGFDFSLDIEVINLLGRTLFDLGVERQRMEQTDTSEQYFGEAIRSFEKTLQIDPENVTAHYSLQQLYETLAGVERDKLEDAAQAEGNELIREYVAKATYHRELHLRYKPDDNAQGEAVRLAREKYPAANHAAEPTAIYSLQRNDEPMESNEPQTIATDEQTEATDVQ
;
A
#
# COMPACT_ATOMS: atom_id res chain seq x y z
N ARG A 1 5.16 11.66 -21.14
CA ARG A 1 6.26 12.17 -20.29
C ARG A 1 5.96 11.70 -18.87
N SER A 2 6.78 10.83 -18.31
CA SER A 2 6.52 10.16 -17.01
C SER A 2 7.37 10.81 -15.93
N VAL A 3 6.76 11.18 -14.79
CA VAL A 3 7.45 11.81 -13.64
C VAL A 3 8.57 10.91 -13.09
N LEU A 4 8.42 9.58 -13.24
CA LEU A 4 9.39 8.59 -12.79
C LEU A 4 10.63 8.47 -13.70
N GLU A 5 10.57 8.98 -14.92
CA GLU A 5 11.63 8.86 -15.95
C GLU A 5 12.25 10.22 -16.29
N ASP A 6 11.57 11.32 -15.99
CA ASP A 6 12.05 12.66 -16.24
C ASP A 6 13.23 13.02 -15.33
N ASN A 7 14.32 13.50 -15.93
CA ASN A 7 15.46 14.06 -15.21
C ASN A 7 15.85 15.43 -15.80
N THR A 8 15.07 16.46 -15.42
CA THR A 8 15.25 17.82 -15.93
C THR A 8 16.46 18.52 -15.29
N GLU A 9 16.98 19.57 -15.94
CA GLU A 9 18.09 20.36 -15.39
C GLU A 9 17.75 20.99 -14.04
N ASP A 10 16.51 21.48 -13.89
CA ASP A 10 16.01 22.02 -12.63
C ASP A 10 15.92 20.96 -11.51
N MET A 11 15.50 19.73 -11.83
CA MET A 11 15.49 18.62 -10.88
C MET A 11 16.90 18.28 -10.41
N ARG A 12 17.86 18.17 -11.33
CA ARG A 12 19.28 17.94 -10.98
C ARG A 12 19.84 19.06 -10.11
N ARG A 13 19.57 20.31 -10.46
CA ARG A 13 20.01 21.48 -9.69
C ARG A 13 19.45 21.48 -8.27
N ARG A 14 18.21 21.01 -8.08
CA ARG A 14 17.54 20.93 -6.78
C ARG A 14 17.78 19.61 -6.04
N GLY A 15 18.46 18.65 -6.65
CA GLY A 15 18.72 17.33 -6.08
C GLY A 15 17.47 16.46 -5.94
N PHE A 16 16.45 16.67 -6.78
CA PHE A 16 15.25 15.83 -6.77
C PHE A 16 15.38 14.65 -7.72
N ASP A 17 15.09 13.46 -7.19
CA ASP A 17 15.01 12.22 -7.94
C ASP A 17 13.71 11.50 -7.57
N PHE A 18 12.71 11.59 -8.46
CA PHE A 18 11.43 10.88 -8.30
C PHE A 18 11.48 9.46 -8.85
N SER A 19 12.59 9.04 -9.47
CA SER A 19 12.69 7.70 -10.04
C SER A 19 12.71 6.60 -8.97
N LEU A 20 12.94 6.99 -7.71
CA LEU A 20 12.96 6.14 -6.53
C LEU A 20 11.71 6.29 -5.65
N ASP A 21 10.71 7.08 -6.08
CA ASP A 21 9.48 7.28 -5.31
C ASP A 21 8.61 6.01 -5.36
N ILE A 22 8.75 5.17 -4.34
CA ILE A 22 8.07 3.88 -4.24
C ILE A 22 6.55 4.01 -4.19
N GLU A 23 6.00 5.12 -3.66
CA GLU A 23 4.56 5.34 -3.61
C GLU A 23 4.02 5.62 -5.01
N VAL A 24 4.71 6.44 -5.79
CA VAL A 24 4.34 6.73 -7.18
C VAL A 24 4.52 5.49 -8.08
N ILE A 25 5.59 4.72 -7.87
CA ILE A 25 5.82 3.46 -8.60
C ILE A 25 4.72 2.44 -8.27
N ASN A 26 4.37 2.28 -6.99
CA ASN A 26 3.29 1.39 -6.55
C ASN A 26 1.93 1.82 -7.11
N LEU A 27 1.63 3.13 -7.10
CA LEU A 27 0.41 3.67 -7.67
C LEU A 27 0.33 3.36 -9.17
N LEU A 28 1.42 3.59 -9.91
CA LEU A 28 1.49 3.22 -11.33
C LEU A 28 1.22 1.73 -11.53
N GLY A 29 1.90 0.85 -10.78
CA GLY A 29 1.69 -0.59 -10.85
C GLY A 29 0.24 -1.01 -10.60
N ARG A 30 -0.44 -0.43 -9.60
CA ARG A 30 -1.85 -0.69 -9.31
C ARG A 30 -2.76 -0.24 -10.45
N THR A 31 -2.55 0.97 -10.98
CA THR A 31 -3.37 1.48 -12.09
C THR A 31 -3.21 0.66 -13.37
N LEU A 32 -1.98 0.18 -13.65
CA LEU A 32 -1.72 -0.73 -14.76
C LEU A 32 -2.42 -2.07 -14.54
N PHE A 33 -2.40 -2.60 -13.32
CA PHE A 33 -3.11 -3.83 -13.00
C PHE A 33 -4.62 -3.69 -13.21
N ASP A 34 -5.23 -2.61 -12.71
CA ASP A 34 -6.65 -2.33 -12.90
C ASP A 34 -7.01 -2.21 -14.40
N LEU A 35 -6.18 -1.50 -15.18
CA LEU A 35 -6.33 -1.42 -16.64
C LEU A 35 -6.24 -2.79 -17.29
N GLY A 36 -5.31 -3.65 -16.87
CA GLY A 36 -5.19 -5.02 -17.35
C GLY A 36 -6.47 -5.81 -17.12
N VAL A 37 -7.02 -5.79 -15.90
CA VAL A 37 -8.28 -6.47 -15.56
C VAL A 37 -9.44 -5.97 -16.44
N GLU A 38 -9.55 -4.66 -16.65
CA GLU A 38 -10.59 -4.10 -17.51
C GLU A 38 -10.42 -4.51 -18.99
N ARG A 39 -9.19 -4.57 -19.50
CA ARG A 39 -8.93 -5.07 -20.87
C ARG A 39 -9.22 -6.55 -21.02
N GLN A 40 -8.91 -7.35 -20.01
CA GLN A 40 -9.22 -8.77 -19.97
C GLN A 40 -10.74 -9.01 -20.09
N ARG A 41 -11.54 -8.22 -19.37
CA ARG A 41 -13.02 -8.27 -19.43
C ARG A 41 -13.57 -7.89 -20.80
N MET A 42 -12.86 -7.05 -21.55
CA MET A 42 -13.19 -6.67 -22.92
C MET A 42 -12.67 -7.67 -23.97
N GLU A 43 -12.17 -8.83 -23.55
CA GLU A 43 -11.56 -9.85 -24.42
C GLU A 43 -10.33 -9.33 -25.21
N GLN A 44 -9.69 -8.28 -24.72
CA GLN A 44 -8.47 -7.69 -25.30
C GLN A 44 -7.23 -8.30 -24.65
N THR A 45 -7.04 -9.61 -24.82
CA THR A 45 -6.02 -10.41 -24.11
C THR A 45 -4.60 -9.89 -24.33
N ASP A 46 -4.21 -9.57 -25.56
CA ASP A 46 -2.86 -9.05 -25.85
C ASP A 46 -2.56 -7.76 -25.09
N THR A 47 -3.54 -6.84 -25.05
CA THR A 47 -3.41 -5.56 -24.33
C THR A 47 -3.42 -5.79 -22.82
N SER A 48 -4.23 -6.73 -22.33
CA SER A 48 -4.27 -7.12 -20.93
C SER A 48 -2.92 -7.65 -20.45
N GLU A 49 -2.29 -8.54 -21.23
CA GLU A 49 -0.98 -9.12 -20.91
C GLU A 49 0.12 -8.06 -20.87
N GLN A 50 0.07 -7.06 -21.77
CA GLN A 50 1.00 -5.93 -21.75
C GLN A 50 0.89 -5.14 -20.44
N TYR A 51 -0.33 -4.80 -20.02
CA TYR A 51 -0.57 -4.09 -18.77
C TYR A 51 -0.15 -4.90 -17.54
N PHE A 52 -0.43 -6.21 -17.50
CA PHE A 52 0.03 -7.08 -16.42
C PHE A 52 1.57 -7.14 -16.37
N GLY A 53 2.23 -7.25 -17.52
CA GLY A 53 3.69 -7.20 -17.59
C GLY A 53 4.29 -5.87 -17.11
N GLU A 54 3.67 -4.74 -17.44
CA GLU A 54 4.09 -3.42 -16.94
C GLU A 54 3.86 -3.25 -15.44
N ALA A 55 2.74 -3.76 -14.93
CA ALA A 55 2.44 -3.76 -13.51
C ALA A 55 3.46 -4.59 -12.72
N ILE A 56 3.81 -5.81 -13.18
CA ILE A 56 4.86 -6.63 -12.58
C ILE A 56 6.18 -5.86 -12.50
N ARG A 57 6.64 -5.28 -13.62
CA ARG A 57 7.90 -4.52 -13.64
C ARG A 57 7.89 -3.34 -12.67
N SER A 58 6.75 -2.68 -12.51
CA SER A 58 6.61 -1.57 -11.56
C SER A 58 6.76 -2.06 -10.12
N PHE A 59 6.07 -3.13 -9.73
CA PHE A 59 6.20 -3.67 -8.38
C PHE A 59 7.57 -4.30 -8.11
N GLU A 60 8.17 -4.98 -9.08
CA GLU A 60 9.54 -5.48 -8.97
C GLU A 60 10.55 -4.34 -8.79
N LYS A 61 10.35 -3.20 -9.47
CA LYS A 61 11.16 -2.00 -9.25
C LYS A 61 11.00 -1.48 -7.81
N THR A 62 9.78 -1.45 -7.27
CA THR A 62 9.57 -1.14 -5.84
C THR A 62 10.38 -2.08 -4.96
N LEU A 63 10.32 -3.40 -5.20
CA LEU A 63 11.03 -4.39 -4.40
C LEU A 63 12.57 -4.33 -4.52
N GLN A 64 13.09 -3.76 -5.61
CA GLN A 64 14.53 -3.47 -5.73
C GLN A 64 14.97 -2.30 -4.83
N ILE A 65 14.07 -1.34 -4.58
CA ILE A 65 14.33 -0.17 -3.74
C ILE A 65 14.05 -0.51 -2.27
N ASP A 66 12.91 -1.15 -2.01
CA ASP A 66 12.43 -1.57 -0.70
C ASP A 66 11.94 -3.03 -0.78
N PRO A 67 12.80 -4.00 -0.44
CA PRO A 67 12.46 -5.42 -0.47
C PRO A 67 11.35 -5.84 0.50
N GLU A 68 10.99 -5.00 1.47
CA GLU A 68 9.98 -5.29 2.50
C GLU A 68 8.64 -4.62 2.18
N ASN A 69 8.50 -4.03 0.99
CA ASN A 69 7.35 -3.21 0.64
C ASN A 69 6.04 -4.02 0.61
N VAL A 70 5.22 -3.84 1.64
CA VAL A 70 3.96 -4.57 1.86
C VAL A 70 3.00 -4.41 0.67
N THR A 71 2.92 -3.20 0.11
CA THR A 71 2.06 -2.91 -1.06
C THR A 71 2.49 -3.72 -2.28
N ALA A 72 3.78 -3.71 -2.63
CA ALA A 72 4.28 -4.43 -3.79
C ALA A 72 4.08 -5.95 -3.65
N HIS A 73 4.34 -6.53 -2.46
CA HIS A 73 4.05 -7.94 -2.19
C HIS A 73 2.57 -8.28 -2.34
N TYR A 74 1.67 -7.50 -1.71
CA TYR A 74 0.24 -7.72 -1.84
C TYR A 74 -0.25 -7.66 -3.30
N SER A 75 0.19 -6.65 -4.04
CA SER A 75 -0.21 -6.47 -5.44
C SER A 75 0.35 -7.55 -6.37
N LEU A 76 1.61 -7.97 -6.20
CA LEU A 76 2.18 -9.09 -6.98
C LEU A 76 1.47 -10.41 -6.68
N GLN A 77 1.10 -10.66 -5.42
CA GLN A 77 0.29 -11.82 -5.06
C GLN A 77 -1.04 -11.84 -5.84
N GLN A 78 -1.79 -10.74 -5.85
CA GLN A 78 -3.07 -10.66 -6.58
C GLN A 78 -2.89 -10.79 -8.09
N LEU A 79 -1.83 -10.20 -8.64
CA LEU A 79 -1.56 -10.20 -10.06
C LEU A 79 -1.20 -11.62 -10.53
N TYR A 80 -0.34 -12.35 -9.82
CA TYR A 80 -0.03 -13.74 -10.17
C TYR A 80 -1.20 -14.69 -9.98
N GLU A 81 -2.08 -14.47 -8.99
CA GLU A 81 -3.34 -15.21 -8.88
C GLU A 81 -4.26 -14.96 -10.08
N THR A 82 -4.29 -13.72 -10.57
CA THR A 82 -5.08 -13.34 -11.76
C THR A 82 -4.51 -13.99 -13.03
N LEU A 83 -3.17 -13.97 -13.20
CA LEU A 83 -2.49 -14.61 -14.32
C LEU A 83 -2.61 -16.13 -14.32
N ALA A 84 -2.74 -16.76 -13.14
CA ALA A 84 -3.01 -18.18 -13.05
C ALA A 84 -4.39 -18.55 -13.65
N GLY A 85 -5.34 -17.60 -13.71
CA GLY A 85 -6.62 -17.77 -14.37
C GLY A 85 -7.52 -18.83 -13.72
N VAL A 86 -7.25 -19.20 -12.47
CA VAL A 86 -7.97 -20.21 -11.71
C VAL A 86 -8.52 -19.61 -10.43
N GLU A 87 -9.67 -20.14 -10.00
CA GLU A 87 -10.25 -19.79 -8.72
C GLU A 87 -9.24 -20.05 -7.60
N ARG A 88 -9.20 -19.14 -6.62
CA ARG A 88 -8.22 -19.17 -5.54
C ARG A 88 -8.20 -20.52 -4.81
N ASP A 89 -9.36 -21.12 -4.58
CA ASP A 89 -9.52 -22.39 -3.89
C ASP A 89 -9.01 -23.60 -4.70
N LYS A 90 -8.81 -23.41 -6.03
CA LYS A 90 -8.32 -24.43 -6.96
C LYS A 90 -6.88 -24.18 -7.41
N LEU A 91 -6.20 -23.15 -6.88
CA LEU A 91 -4.83 -22.80 -7.28
C LEU A 91 -3.86 -23.97 -7.09
N GLU A 92 -3.96 -24.67 -5.96
CA GLU A 92 -3.06 -25.79 -5.63
C GLU A 92 -3.32 -27.00 -6.54
N ASP A 93 -4.60 -27.36 -6.74
CA ASP A 93 -5.00 -28.44 -7.64
C ASP A 93 -4.56 -28.16 -9.09
N ALA A 94 -4.77 -26.93 -9.55
CA ALA A 94 -4.39 -26.49 -10.89
C ALA A 94 -2.86 -26.47 -11.10
N ALA A 95 -2.11 -26.13 -10.06
CA ALA A 95 -0.65 -26.22 -10.08
C ALA A 95 -0.20 -27.69 -10.14
N GLN A 96 -0.90 -28.63 -9.53
CA GLN A 96 -0.49 -30.04 -9.53
C GLN A 96 -0.80 -30.78 -10.84
N ALA A 97 -1.68 -30.24 -11.70
CA ALA A 97 -2.00 -30.81 -13.00
C ALA A 97 -0.76 -30.95 -13.91
N GLU A 98 -0.63 -32.08 -14.61
CA GLU A 98 0.46 -32.31 -15.57
C GLU A 98 0.34 -31.36 -16.78
N GLY A 99 1.48 -30.89 -17.29
CA GLY A 99 1.54 -30.00 -18.46
C GLY A 99 1.27 -28.51 -18.18
N ASN A 100 1.11 -28.12 -16.91
CA ASN A 100 0.73 -26.76 -16.53
C ASN A 100 1.87 -25.98 -15.84
N GLU A 101 3.01 -25.86 -16.52
CA GLU A 101 4.24 -25.28 -15.96
C GLU A 101 4.09 -23.79 -15.60
N LEU A 102 3.38 -23.03 -16.44
CA LEU A 102 3.20 -21.59 -16.24
C LEU A 102 2.32 -21.28 -15.02
N ILE A 103 1.24 -22.03 -14.83
CA ILE A 103 0.37 -21.86 -13.64
C ILE A 103 1.11 -22.28 -12.38
N ARG A 104 1.94 -23.34 -12.41
CA ARG A 104 2.81 -23.69 -11.27
C ARG A 104 3.72 -22.54 -10.87
N GLU A 105 4.34 -21.87 -11.85
CA GLU A 105 5.20 -20.73 -11.59
C GLU A 105 4.42 -19.57 -10.97
N TYR A 106 3.26 -19.19 -11.53
CA TYR A 106 2.43 -18.12 -11.00
C TYR A 106 1.93 -18.42 -9.58
N VAL A 107 1.51 -19.66 -9.32
CA VAL A 107 1.10 -20.08 -7.98
C VAL A 107 2.26 -19.97 -7.00
N ALA A 108 3.46 -20.42 -7.36
CA ALA A 108 4.65 -20.31 -6.51
C ALA A 108 5.05 -18.85 -6.22
N LYS A 109 4.94 -17.95 -7.21
CA LYS A 109 5.19 -16.52 -6.98
C LYS A 109 4.11 -15.90 -6.11
N ALA A 110 2.84 -16.24 -6.35
CA ALA A 110 1.74 -15.76 -5.53
C ALA A 110 1.88 -16.18 -4.06
N THR A 111 2.25 -17.44 -3.79
CA THR A 111 2.49 -17.91 -2.41
C THR A 111 3.68 -17.21 -1.77
N TYR A 112 4.79 -17.07 -2.48
CA TYR A 112 5.97 -16.33 -2.02
C TYR A 112 5.62 -14.90 -1.58
N HIS A 113 4.93 -14.14 -2.44
CA HIS A 113 4.55 -12.77 -2.11
C HIS A 113 3.48 -12.72 -1.01
N ARG A 114 2.59 -13.71 -0.91
CA ARG A 114 1.62 -13.83 0.20
C ARG A 114 2.34 -13.97 1.54
N GLU A 115 3.32 -14.87 1.63
CA GLU A 115 4.09 -15.12 2.86
C GLU A 115 4.86 -13.87 3.29
N LEU A 116 5.49 -13.18 2.35
CA LEU A 116 6.21 -11.93 2.64
C LEU A 116 5.28 -10.79 3.01
N HIS A 117 4.14 -10.64 2.34
CA HIS A 117 3.10 -9.70 2.77
C HIS A 117 2.68 -9.97 4.22
N LEU A 118 2.40 -11.23 4.58
CA LEU A 118 2.04 -11.58 5.96
C LEU A 118 3.16 -11.33 6.97
N ARG A 119 4.42 -11.47 6.55
CA ARG A 119 5.60 -11.21 7.39
C ARG A 119 5.82 -9.71 7.63
N TYR A 120 5.68 -8.89 6.59
CA TYR A 120 6.00 -7.47 6.64
C TYR A 120 4.80 -6.59 6.98
N LYS A 121 3.57 -7.12 6.86
CA LYS A 121 2.36 -6.37 7.19
C LYS A 121 2.42 -5.91 8.66
N PRO A 122 2.33 -4.60 8.92
CA PRO A 122 2.31 -4.08 10.28
C PRO A 122 1.03 -4.51 11.01
N ASP A 123 1.05 -4.44 12.34
CA ASP A 123 -0.13 -4.70 13.14
C ASP A 123 -1.17 -3.58 12.96
N ASP A 124 -2.17 -3.84 12.12
CA ASP A 124 -3.25 -2.89 11.79
C ASP A 124 -3.99 -2.42 13.05
N ASN A 125 -4.17 -3.29 14.06
CA ASN A 125 -4.88 -2.93 15.29
C ASN A 125 -4.04 -1.94 16.10
N ALA A 126 -2.76 -2.25 16.31
CA ALA A 126 -1.86 -1.36 17.02
C ALA A 126 -1.71 -0.01 16.30
N GLN A 127 -1.61 -0.02 14.97
CA GLN A 127 -1.57 1.21 14.17
C GLN A 127 -2.86 2.02 14.31
N GLY A 128 -4.01 1.38 14.23
CA GLY A 128 -5.31 2.04 14.38
C GLY A 128 -5.48 2.70 15.75
N GLU A 129 -5.10 2.01 16.83
CA GLU A 129 -5.13 2.56 18.18
C GLU A 129 -4.19 3.76 18.32
N ALA A 130 -2.95 3.64 17.83
CA ALA A 130 -1.97 4.72 17.89
C ALA A 130 -2.46 5.97 17.14
N VAL A 131 -3.01 5.79 15.94
CA VAL A 131 -3.58 6.89 15.14
C VAL A 131 -4.76 7.53 15.88
N ARG A 132 -5.70 6.74 16.42
CA ARG A 132 -6.85 7.26 17.16
C ARG A 132 -6.41 8.11 18.35
N LEU A 133 -5.53 7.58 19.20
CA LEU A 133 -4.99 8.28 20.37
C LEU A 133 -4.24 9.57 19.98
N ALA A 134 -3.48 9.55 18.88
CA ALA A 134 -2.78 10.73 18.39
C ALA A 134 -3.76 11.80 17.88
N ARG A 135 -4.80 11.41 17.17
CA ARG A 135 -5.82 12.35 16.66
C ARG A 135 -6.62 13.00 17.79
N GLU A 136 -6.94 12.24 18.84
CA GLU A 136 -7.59 12.74 20.06
C GLU A 136 -6.68 13.73 20.81
N LYS A 137 -5.40 13.37 20.98
CA LYS A 137 -4.43 14.20 21.72
C LYS A 137 -4.06 15.51 21.01
N TYR A 138 -4.05 15.51 19.67
CA TYR A 138 -3.59 16.64 18.85
C TYR A 138 -4.63 17.09 17.81
N PRO A 139 -5.72 17.79 18.22
CA PRO A 139 -6.80 18.19 17.31
C PRO A 139 -6.35 19.06 16.14
N ALA A 140 -5.44 20.02 16.36
CA ALA A 140 -4.93 20.89 15.30
C ALA A 140 -4.08 20.13 14.27
N ALA A 141 -3.25 19.19 14.72
CA ALA A 141 -2.45 18.34 13.84
C ALA A 141 -3.33 17.34 13.08
N ASN A 142 -4.38 16.81 13.73
CA ASN A 142 -5.39 15.99 13.08
C ASN A 142 -6.07 16.75 11.94
N HIS A 143 -6.56 17.96 12.19
CA HIS A 143 -7.15 18.80 11.14
C HIS A 143 -6.17 19.10 9.99
N ALA A 144 -4.89 19.34 10.31
CA ALA A 144 -3.85 19.59 9.32
C ALA A 144 -3.48 18.38 8.47
N ALA A 145 -3.66 17.17 9.01
CA ALA A 145 -3.36 15.91 8.34
C ALA A 145 -4.48 15.43 7.41
N GLU A 146 -5.65 16.09 7.40
CA GLU A 146 -6.73 15.79 6.46
C GLU A 146 -6.27 16.01 5.01
N PRO A 147 -6.63 15.11 4.06
CA PRO A 147 -6.26 15.27 2.65
C PRO A 147 -6.71 16.62 2.05
N THR A 148 -7.75 17.23 2.61
CA THR A 148 -8.19 18.59 2.28
C THR A 148 -8.50 19.35 3.58
N ALA A 149 -7.53 20.11 4.07
CA ALA A 149 -7.70 20.98 5.24
C ALA A 149 -8.06 22.41 4.80
N ILE A 150 -9.20 22.93 5.28
CA ILE A 150 -9.63 24.31 5.01
C ILE A 150 -9.43 25.15 6.27
N TYR A 151 -8.53 26.13 6.19
CA TYR A 151 -8.26 27.03 7.31
C TYR A 151 -9.03 28.34 7.17
N SER A 152 -9.61 28.81 8.27
CA SER A 152 -10.05 30.20 8.34
C SER A 152 -8.83 31.12 8.35
N LEU A 153 -8.78 32.04 7.39
CA LEU A 153 -7.75 33.10 7.34
C LEU A 153 -8.13 34.31 8.20
N GLN A 154 -9.37 34.37 8.69
CA GLN A 154 -9.87 35.40 9.58
C GLN A 154 -9.69 34.91 11.02
N ARG A 155 -8.65 35.41 11.68
CA ARG A 155 -8.41 35.17 13.10
C ARG A 155 -9.34 36.12 13.86
N ASN A 156 -10.50 35.64 14.30
CA ASN A 156 -11.23 36.33 15.34
C ASN A 156 -10.36 36.29 16.60
N ASP A 157 -10.28 37.38 17.36
CA ASP A 157 -9.44 37.52 18.57
C ASP A 157 -9.86 36.59 19.74
N GLU A 158 -10.56 35.50 19.45
CA GLU A 158 -10.82 34.47 20.44
C GLU A 158 -9.50 33.78 20.80
N PRO A 159 -9.24 33.56 22.11
CA PRO A 159 -8.06 32.86 22.55
C PRO A 159 -8.07 31.47 21.91
N MET A 160 -7.07 31.19 21.08
CA MET A 160 -6.83 29.86 20.52
C MET A 160 -6.87 28.86 21.67
N GLU A 161 -7.69 27.81 21.57
CA GLU A 161 -7.55 26.63 22.42
C GLU A 161 -6.07 26.26 22.40
N SER A 162 -5.46 26.24 23.59
CA SER A 162 -4.03 26.03 23.77
C SER A 162 -3.57 24.83 22.94
N ASN A 163 -2.47 24.98 22.19
CA ASN A 163 -1.76 23.88 21.53
C ASN A 163 -1.15 22.86 22.52
N GLU A 164 -1.55 22.90 23.78
CA GLU A 164 -1.12 21.95 24.78
C GLU A 164 -1.84 20.62 24.54
N PRO A 165 -1.09 19.51 24.51
CA PRO A 165 -1.69 18.19 24.36
C PRO A 165 -2.73 17.97 25.45
N GLN A 166 -3.95 17.59 25.06
CA GLN A 166 -4.94 17.17 26.04
C GLN A 166 -4.39 15.92 26.75
N THR A 167 -4.29 15.97 28.08
CA THR A 167 -3.87 14.81 28.88
C THR A 167 -4.93 13.73 28.76
N ILE A 168 -4.58 12.63 28.10
CA ILE A 168 -5.40 11.42 28.09
C ILE A 168 -5.33 10.85 29.51
N ALA A 169 -6.45 10.87 30.24
CA ALA A 169 -6.53 10.18 31.52
C ALA A 169 -6.39 8.67 31.25
N THR A 170 -5.24 8.09 31.63
CA THR A 170 -5.12 6.64 31.78
C THR A 170 -6.00 6.23 32.96
N ASP A 171 -7.13 5.60 32.67
CA ASP A 171 -7.86 4.83 33.68
C ASP A 171 -6.91 3.69 34.12
N GLU A 172 -6.28 3.87 35.28
CA GLU A 172 -5.59 2.80 35.98
C GLU A 172 -6.63 1.71 36.28
N GLN A 173 -6.57 0.60 35.53
CA GLN A 173 -7.24 -0.63 35.90
C GLN A 173 -6.74 -1.01 37.30
N THR A 174 -7.60 -0.80 38.29
CA THR A 174 -7.39 -1.28 39.65
C THR A 174 -7.23 -2.80 39.61
N GLU A 175 -6.01 -3.26 39.86
CA GLU A 175 -5.69 -4.66 40.09
C GLU A 175 -6.63 -5.21 41.18
N ALA A 176 -7.47 -6.17 40.78
CA ALA A 176 -8.28 -6.97 41.69
C ALA A 176 -7.35 -7.78 42.59
N THR A 177 -7.06 -7.23 43.76
CA THR A 177 -6.47 -7.99 44.86
C THR A 177 -7.62 -8.56 45.67
N ASP A 178 -8.06 -9.79 45.37
CA ASP A 178 -8.77 -10.59 46.36
C ASP A 178 -8.54 -12.09 46.08
N VAL A 179 -7.56 -12.64 46.80
CA VAL A 179 -7.43 -14.07 47.04
C VAL A 179 -7.40 -14.22 48.57
N GLN A 180 -8.51 -14.69 49.12
CA GLN A 180 -8.58 -15.31 50.45
C GLN A 180 -8.94 -16.79 50.27
#